data_AF-V4JH99-F1
#
_entry.id   AF-V4JH99-F1
#
_cell.length_a   1.000
_cell.length_b   1.000
_cell.length_c   1.000
_cell.angle_alpha   90.00
_cell.angle_beta   90.00
_cell.angle_gamma   90.00
#
_symmetry.space_group_name_H-M   'P 1'
#
loop_
_entity.id
_entity.type
_entity.pdbx_description
1 polymer ?
#
loop_
_entity_poly.entity_id
_entity_poly.type
_entity_poly.pdbx_seq_one_letter_code
_entity_poly.pdbx_strand_id
1 'polypeptide(L)'
;MQPRSIPNSLQRLINDLADAVDAKENVNPARAAEILRAADIQEADLRPFADFEYPGADCYGRRLVVDQGRFEVMVMSWKPGHYSSIHNHGYAEWGAVQVFGPVHHQVYQIEDGAMEFATMEILPNGSILSVDNALIHQMGNATSQPYLTLHLYGANQLDSCVTADAKTFELEFGRVAHTTGGAFFDVQEPGIYRFEEALPASDEVFLHYAALLMRYYHRQPQTDRILALKRSLCDQLAARLLPPKAFAELR
;
A
#
# COMPACT_ATOMS: atom_id res chain seq x y z
N MET A 1 6.89 -0.56 26.48
CA MET A 1 5.47 -0.42 26.11
C MET A 1 4.67 -1.39 26.96
N GLN A 2 3.59 -0.94 27.61
CA GLN A 2 2.63 -1.86 28.23
C GLN A 2 2.06 -2.79 27.13
N PRO A 3 1.89 -4.10 27.37
CA PRO A 3 1.24 -4.97 26.41
C PRO A 3 -0.18 -4.45 26.17
N ARG A 4 -0.48 -4.06 24.93
CA ARG A 4 -1.82 -3.63 24.55
C ARG A 4 -2.70 -4.88 24.57
N SER A 5 -3.81 -4.82 25.31
CA SER A 5 -4.80 -5.91 25.28
C SER A 5 -5.37 -6.01 23.86
N ILE A 6 -5.29 -7.19 23.25
CA ILE A 6 -5.88 -7.46 21.94
C ILE A 6 -7.40 -7.61 22.14
N PRO A 7 -8.25 -6.84 21.44
CA PRO A 7 -9.70 -7.00 21.49
C PRO A 7 -10.15 -8.41 21.11
N ASN A 8 -11.25 -8.86 21.71
CA ASN A 8 -11.74 -10.24 21.53
C ASN A 8 -12.01 -10.59 20.07
N SER A 9 -12.50 -9.66 19.25
CA SER A 9 -12.76 -9.87 17.83
C SER A 9 -11.47 -10.10 17.04
N LEU A 10 -10.43 -9.30 17.29
CA LEU A 10 -9.09 -9.51 16.73
C LEU A 10 -8.46 -10.81 17.23
N GLN A 11 -8.65 -11.18 18.51
CA GLN A 11 -8.15 -12.45 19.02
C GLN A 11 -8.85 -13.64 18.35
N ARG A 12 -10.16 -13.58 18.10
CA ARG A 12 -10.88 -14.59 17.32
C ARG A 12 -10.32 -14.72 15.92
N LEU A 13 -10.15 -13.60 15.20
CA LEU A 13 -9.54 -13.57 13.87
C LEU A 13 -8.17 -14.28 13.86
N ILE A 14 -7.31 -13.95 14.83
CA ILE A 14 -5.97 -14.53 14.93
C ILE A 14 -6.04 -16.04 15.17
N ASN A 15 -6.94 -16.50 16.03
CA ASN A 15 -7.12 -17.92 16.31
C ASN A 15 -7.67 -18.67 15.09
N ASP A 16 -8.70 -18.13 14.44
CA ASP A 16 -9.33 -18.76 13.27
C ASP A 16 -8.36 -18.85 12.08
N LEU A 17 -7.50 -17.84 11.89
CA LEU A 17 -6.40 -17.89 10.92
C LEU A 17 -5.36 -18.95 11.31
N ALA A 18 -4.94 -18.99 12.57
CA ALA A 18 -3.97 -19.98 13.04
C ALA A 18 -4.48 -21.41 12.81
N ASP A 19 -5.73 -21.69 13.19
CA ASP A 19 -6.39 -22.98 13.00
C ASP A 19 -6.43 -23.38 11.52
N ALA A 20 -6.79 -22.44 10.62
CA ALA A 20 -6.85 -22.71 9.18
C ALA A 20 -5.46 -23.07 8.61
N VAL A 21 -4.42 -22.33 8.99
CA VAL A 21 -3.06 -22.58 8.50
C VAL A 21 -2.46 -23.85 9.16
N ASP A 22 -2.78 -24.15 10.43
CA ASP A 22 -2.34 -25.36 11.14
C ASP A 22 -2.99 -26.64 10.61
N ALA A 23 -4.26 -26.56 10.20
CA ALA A 23 -4.96 -27.65 9.52
C ALA A 23 -4.38 -27.99 8.14
N LYS A 24 -3.36 -27.24 7.67
CA LYS A 24 -2.81 -27.32 6.32
C LYS A 24 -3.88 -27.16 5.24
N GLU A 25 -4.94 -26.40 5.55
CA GLU A 25 -5.81 -25.89 4.50
C GLU A 25 -4.96 -25.03 3.58
N ASN A 26 -5.14 -25.16 2.26
CA ASN A 26 -4.51 -24.25 1.32
C ASN A 26 -5.25 -22.93 1.39
N VAL A 27 -4.87 -22.08 2.35
CA VAL A 27 -5.51 -20.78 2.55
C VAL A 27 -5.26 -19.94 1.31
N ASN A 28 -6.34 -19.37 0.81
CA ASN A 28 -6.34 -18.51 -0.37
C ASN A 28 -7.02 -17.17 -0.01
N PRO A 29 -6.94 -16.15 -0.88
CA PRO A 29 -7.49 -14.83 -0.59
C PRO A 29 -8.99 -14.84 -0.24
N ALA A 30 -9.78 -15.70 -0.88
CA ALA A 30 -11.21 -15.83 -0.60
C ALA A 30 -11.46 -16.39 0.82
N ARG A 31 -10.72 -17.43 1.20
CA ARG A 31 -10.80 -18.05 2.54
C ARG A 31 -10.37 -17.06 3.63
N ALA A 32 -9.30 -16.32 3.38
CA ALA A 32 -8.84 -15.26 4.28
C ALA A 32 -9.90 -14.16 4.47
N ALA A 33 -10.55 -13.73 3.38
CA ALA A 33 -11.64 -12.76 3.44
C ALA A 33 -12.89 -13.30 4.16
N GLU A 34 -13.20 -14.59 4.03
CA GLU A 34 -14.28 -15.25 4.77
C GLU A 34 -14.02 -15.25 6.28
N ILE A 35 -12.82 -15.65 6.71
CA ILE A 35 -12.43 -15.67 8.12
C ILE A 35 -12.48 -14.25 8.70
N LEU A 36 -11.93 -13.26 7.97
CA LEU A 36 -11.99 -11.84 8.35
C LEU A 36 -13.43 -11.34 8.51
N ARG A 37 -14.32 -11.70 7.59
CA ARG A 37 -15.75 -11.33 7.66
C ARG A 37 -16.44 -11.97 8.86
N ALA A 38 -16.14 -13.22 9.16
CA ALA A 38 -16.72 -13.95 10.29
C ALA A 38 -16.28 -13.40 11.66
N ALA A 39 -15.10 -12.79 11.74
CA ALA A 39 -14.60 -12.20 12.97
C ALA A 39 -15.40 -10.98 13.46
N ASP A 40 -16.17 -10.34 12.55
CA ASP A 40 -17.03 -9.17 12.80
C ASP A 40 -16.28 -8.01 13.48
N ILE A 41 -15.08 -7.69 12.94
CA ILE A 41 -14.23 -6.62 13.46
C ILE A 41 -14.92 -5.27 13.26
N GLN A 42 -14.92 -4.45 14.32
CA GLN A 42 -15.39 -3.08 14.31
C GLN A 42 -14.22 -2.10 14.37
N GLU A 43 -14.42 -0.87 13.92
CA GLU A 43 -13.36 0.15 13.95
C GLU A 43 -12.81 0.39 15.38
N ALA A 44 -13.67 0.29 16.39
CA ALA A 44 -13.30 0.41 17.80
C ALA A 44 -12.24 -0.60 18.23
N ASP A 45 -12.22 -1.79 17.61
CA ASP A 45 -11.23 -2.83 17.89
C ASP A 45 -9.84 -2.46 17.34
N LEU A 46 -9.77 -1.58 16.33
CA LEU A 46 -8.50 -1.13 15.76
C LEU A 46 -7.91 0.05 16.53
N ARG A 47 -8.72 0.78 17.31
CA ARG A 47 -8.31 2.00 18.02
C ARG A 47 -7.10 1.81 18.94
N PRO A 48 -6.92 0.69 19.66
CA PRO A 48 -5.69 0.46 20.44
C PRO A 48 -4.41 0.43 19.59
N PHE A 49 -4.52 0.15 18.28
CA PHE A 49 -3.40 0.04 17.35
C PHE A 49 -3.25 1.25 16.44
N ALA A 50 -4.22 2.16 16.43
CA ALA A 50 -4.18 3.40 15.67
C ALA A 50 -2.93 4.22 16.00
N ASP A 51 -2.33 4.78 14.96
CA ASP A 51 -1.15 5.64 15.04
C ASP A 51 -1.29 6.72 13.98
N PHE A 52 -1.68 7.93 14.37
CA PHE A 52 -1.80 9.07 13.45
C PHE A 52 -0.62 10.06 13.58
N GLU A 53 0.28 9.81 14.54
CA GLU A 53 1.46 10.63 14.83
C GLU A 53 2.72 10.11 14.12
N TYR A 54 2.56 9.19 13.18
CA TYR A 54 3.65 8.69 12.33
C TYR A 54 4.37 9.84 11.58
N PRO A 55 5.68 9.69 11.34
CA PRO A 55 6.48 10.67 10.60
C PRO A 55 5.82 11.08 9.27
N GLY A 56 5.90 12.36 8.90
CA GLY A 56 5.35 12.82 7.63
C GLY A 56 6.04 12.21 6.39
N ALA A 57 7.27 11.72 6.55
CA ALA A 57 7.99 10.95 5.53
C ALA A 57 7.34 9.59 5.29
N ASP A 58 6.68 9.04 6.32
CA ASP A 58 5.90 7.82 6.21
C ASP A 58 4.54 8.17 5.60
N CYS A 59 4.08 7.28 4.72
CA CYS A 59 2.85 7.52 4.01
C CYS A 59 1.63 7.24 4.89
N TYR A 60 1.69 6.28 5.80
CA TYR A 60 0.60 5.93 6.71
C TYR A 60 1.19 5.32 7.98
N GLY A 61 0.45 5.36 9.09
CA GLY A 61 0.85 4.69 10.31
C GLY A 61 0.67 3.19 10.12
N ARG A 62 1.69 2.38 10.42
CA ARG A 62 1.67 0.92 10.28
C ARG A 62 1.96 0.28 11.64
N ARG A 63 0.97 -0.39 12.23
CA ARG A 63 1.11 -1.06 13.52
C ARG A 63 0.86 -2.55 13.40
N LEU A 64 1.90 -3.35 13.64
CA LEU A 64 1.77 -4.80 13.77
C LEU A 64 0.90 -5.12 15.01
N VAL A 65 -0.14 -5.93 14.80
CA VAL A 65 -1.00 -6.49 15.86
C VAL A 65 -0.39 -7.81 16.33
N VAL A 66 -0.12 -8.70 15.37
CA VAL A 66 0.54 -9.98 15.62
C VAL A 66 1.36 -10.41 14.41
N ASP A 67 2.45 -11.12 14.68
CA ASP A 67 3.20 -11.93 13.72
C ASP A 67 3.21 -13.36 14.25
N GLN A 68 2.65 -14.29 13.48
CA GLN A 68 2.58 -15.73 13.79
C GLN A 68 3.48 -16.54 12.85
N GLY A 69 4.48 -15.90 12.24
CA GLY A 69 5.37 -16.49 11.26
C GLY A 69 4.73 -16.67 9.89
N ARG A 70 3.68 -17.51 9.80
CA ARG A 70 2.96 -17.79 8.55
C ARG A 70 1.95 -16.72 8.15
N PHE A 71 1.61 -15.82 9.07
CA PHE A 71 0.78 -14.67 8.76
C PHE A 71 1.08 -13.51 9.72
N GLU A 72 0.81 -12.30 9.22
CA GLU A 72 0.88 -11.05 9.96
C GLU A 72 -0.49 -10.37 9.93
N VAL A 73 -0.88 -9.77 11.05
CA VAL A 73 -2.07 -8.90 11.15
C VAL A 73 -1.61 -7.53 11.59
N MET A 74 -2.11 -6.49 10.93
CA MET A 74 -1.63 -5.13 11.10
C MET A 74 -2.73 -4.10 10.85
N VAL A 75 -2.67 -3.00 11.60
CA VAL A 75 -3.59 -1.87 11.47
C VAL A 75 -2.86 -0.72 10.79
N MET A 76 -3.48 -0.17 9.75
CA MET A 76 -3.02 1.05 9.10
C MET A 76 -3.84 2.24 9.52
N SER A 77 -3.18 3.39 9.62
CA SER A 77 -3.76 4.66 10.01
C SER A 77 -3.51 5.71 8.93
N TRP A 78 -4.59 6.22 8.36
CA TRP A 78 -4.54 7.05 7.15
C TRP A 78 -5.02 8.47 7.44
N LYS A 79 -4.09 9.43 7.48
CA LYS A 79 -4.45 10.86 7.51
C LYS A 79 -5.01 11.34 6.16
N PRO A 80 -5.80 12.43 6.13
CA PRO A 80 -6.23 13.08 4.89
C PRO A 80 -5.08 13.32 3.89
N GLY A 81 -5.26 12.88 2.65
CA GLY A 81 -4.29 13.04 1.56
C GLY A 81 -3.10 12.08 1.58
N HIS A 82 -3.04 11.15 2.53
CA HIS A 82 -1.99 10.14 2.62
C HIS A 82 -2.32 8.89 1.77
N TYR A 83 -1.33 8.40 1.03
CA TYR A 83 -1.45 7.30 0.05
C TYR A 83 -0.21 6.43 0.15
N SER A 84 -0.37 5.11 -0.03
CA SER A 84 0.75 4.21 -0.27
C SER A 84 1.45 4.55 -1.59
N SER A 85 2.62 3.98 -1.82
CA SER A 85 3.16 3.83 -3.18
C SER A 85 2.31 2.84 -3.99
N ILE A 86 2.56 2.76 -5.30
CA ILE A 86 2.07 1.65 -6.12
C ILE A 86 2.91 0.43 -5.77
N HIS A 87 2.29 -0.67 -5.36
CA HIS A 87 3.02 -1.83 -4.87
C HIS A 87 2.26 -3.15 -5.07
N ASN A 88 3.00 -4.26 -4.95
CA ASN A 88 2.45 -5.59 -4.72
C ASN A 88 2.74 -6.07 -3.28
N HIS A 89 2.45 -7.34 -2.98
CA HIS A 89 2.46 -7.88 -1.62
C HIS A 89 3.63 -8.84 -1.29
N GLY A 90 4.67 -8.87 -2.12
CA GLY A 90 5.89 -9.65 -1.84
C GLY A 90 5.61 -11.13 -1.62
N TYR A 91 6.12 -11.73 -0.55
CA TYR A 91 5.90 -13.17 -0.30
C TYR A 91 4.49 -13.57 0.14
N ALA A 92 3.57 -12.62 0.31
CA ALA A 92 2.20 -12.94 0.71
C ALA A 92 1.47 -13.67 -0.43
N GLU A 93 1.11 -14.93 -0.19
CA GLU A 93 0.34 -15.76 -1.12
C GLU A 93 -1.15 -15.45 -1.03
N TRP A 94 -1.60 -15.06 0.16
CA TRP A 94 -2.97 -14.72 0.46
C TRP A 94 -3.04 -13.57 1.46
N GLY A 95 -4.15 -12.86 1.43
CA GLY A 95 -4.41 -11.76 2.34
C GLY A 95 -5.82 -11.22 2.17
N ALA A 96 -6.18 -10.34 3.09
CA ALA A 96 -7.41 -9.59 3.00
C ALA A 96 -7.27 -8.23 3.71
N VAL A 97 -8.05 -7.25 3.26
CA VAL A 97 -8.05 -5.91 3.83
C VAL A 97 -9.49 -5.50 4.14
N GLN A 98 -9.78 -5.20 5.40
CA GLN A 98 -11.05 -4.58 5.80
C GLN A 98 -10.85 -3.08 5.99
N VAL A 99 -11.73 -2.28 5.39
CA VAL A 99 -11.62 -0.81 5.43
C VAL A 99 -12.65 -0.20 6.38
N PHE A 100 -12.20 0.75 7.21
CA PHE A 100 -13.06 1.49 8.15
C PHE A 100 -13.15 2.97 7.76
N GLY A 101 -13.37 3.21 6.47
CA GLY A 101 -13.50 4.53 5.86
C GLY A 101 -13.62 4.43 4.34
N PRO A 102 -13.94 5.54 3.66
CA PRO A 102 -13.98 5.62 2.20
C PRO A 102 -12.56 5.58 1.62
N VAL A 103 -12.08 4.39 1.28
CA VAL A 103 -10.72 4.22 0.73
C VAL A 103 -10.74 4.47 -0.76
N HIS A 104 -9.85 5.34 -1.23
CA HIS A 104 -9.58 5.48 -2.65
C HIS A 104 -8.61 4.37 -3.06
N HIS A 105 -9.07 3.46 -3.91
CA HIS A 105 -8.35 2.26 -4.33
C HIS A 105 -8.12 2.27 -5.84
N GLN A 106 -6.88 2.05 -6.25
CA GLN A 106 -6.47 1.93 -7.64
C GLN A 106 -5.83 0.57 -7.84
N VAL A 107 -6.31 -0.18 -8.83
CA VAL A 107 -5.71 -1.46 -9.25
C VAL A 107 -5.05 -1.26 -10.60
N TYR A 108 -3.85 -1.80 -10.75
CA TYR A 108 -3.04 -1.66 -11.96
C TYR A 108 -2.88 -3.01 -12.65
N GLN A 109 -2.82 -2.98 -13.97
CA GLN A 109 -2.48 -4.14 -14.80
C GLN A 109 -1.40 -3.76 -15.83
N ILE A 110 -0.75 -4.77 -16.38
CA ILE A 110 0.13 -4.59 -17.53
C ILE A 110 -0.64 -4.95 -18.80
N GLU A 111 -0.78 -3.99 -19.69
CA GLU A 111 -1.47 -4.11 -20.98
C GLU A 111 -0.56 -3.54 -22.08
N ASP A 112 -0.36 -4.30 -23.17
CA ASP A 112 0.51 -3.93 -24.29
C ASP A 112 1.92 -3.42 -23.90
N GLY A 113 2.47 -3.97 -22.82
CA GLY A 113 3.81 -3.62 -22.33
C GLY A 113 3.87 -2.32 -21.52
N ALA A 114 2.72 -1.75 -21.16
CA ALA A 114 2.62 -0.58 -20.29
C ALA A 114 1.75 -0.85 -19.05
N MET A 115 2.01 -0.14 -17.96
CA MET A 115 1.14 -0.12 -16.78
C MET A 115 -0.08 0.77 -17.04
N GLU A 116 -1.26 0.18 -16.85
CA GLU A 116 -2.57 0.80 -17.02
C GLU A 116 -3.43 0.66 -15.75
N PHE A 117 -4.45 1.52 -15.61
CA PHE A 117 -5.48 1.32 -14.60
C PHE A 117 -6.39 0.16 -15.01
N ALA A 118 -6.48 -0.85 -14.16
CA ALA A 118 -7.54 -1.86 -14.26
C ALA A 118 -8.85 -1.32 -13.66
N THR A 119 -8.75 -0.68 -12.48
CA THR A 119 -9.90 -0.11 -11.77
C THR A 119 -9.46 1.10 -10.93
N MET A 120 -10.33 2.10 -10.82
CA MET A 120 -10.24 3.17 -9.83
C MET A 120 -11.60 3.31 -9.12
N GLU A 121 -11.61 3.19 -7.80
CA GLU A 121 -12.86 3.13 -7.02
C GLU A 121 -12.75 3.77 -5.63
N ILE A 122 -13.91 4.05 -5.03
CA ILE A 122 -14.03 4.41 -3.61
C ILE A 122 -14.69 3.23 -2.89
N LEU A 123 -13.91 2.53 -2.08
CA LEU A 123 -14.41 1.42 -1.26
C LEU A 123 -15.17 1.98 -0.06
N PRO A 124 -16.46 1.65 0.13
CA PRO A 124 -17.21 2.10 1.27
C PRO A 124 -16.72 1.43 2.56
N ASN A 125 -17.02 2.07 3.70
CA ASN A 125 -16.77 1.52 5.03
C ASN A 125 -17.33 0.09 5.17
N GLY A 126 -16.52 -0.82 5.72
CA GLY A 126 -16.85 -2.23 5.90
C GLY A 126 -16.50 -3.12 4.71
N SER A 127 -16.03 -2.56 3.58
CA SER A 127 -15.58 -3.38 2.44
C SER A 127 -14.41 -4.28 2.84
N ILE A 128 -14.39 -5.49 2.27
CA ILE A 128 -13.30 -6.45 2.42
C ILE A 128 -12.74 -6.77 1.03
N LEU A 129 -11.44 -6.52 0.85
CA LEU A 129 -10.69 -6.87 -0.35
C LEU A 129 -9.98 -8.20 -0.13
N SER A 130 -9.92 -9.02 -1.17
CA SER A 130 -8.99 -10.15 -1.25
C SER A 130 -7.66 -9.67 -1.82
N VAL A 131 -6.56 -10.18 -1.30
CA VAL A 131 -5.21 -9.77 -1.69
C VAL A 131 -4.34 -10.99 -1.94
N ASP A 132 -3.52 -10.92 -2.99
CA ASP A 132 -2.45 -11.87 -3.29
C ASP A 132 -1.21 -11.13 -3.81
N ASN A 133 -0.15 -11.88 -4.12
CA ASN A 133 1.09 -11.35 -4.68
C ASN A 133 0.92 -10.66 -6.04
N ALA A 134 -0.06 -11.08 -6.85
CA ALA A 134 -0.24 -10.58 -8.22
C ALA A 134 -0.96 -9.22 -8.24
N LEU A 135 -1.74 -8.91 -7.21
CA LEU A 135 -2.40 -7.63 -7.06
C LEU A 135 -1.37 -6.49 -6.95
N ILE A 136 -1.33 -5.63 -7.98
CA ILE A 136 -0.62 -4.35 -7.96
C ILE A 136 -1.65 -3.27 -7.69
N HIS A 137 -1.48 -2.52 -6.60
CA HIS A 137 -2.46 -1.52 -6.23
C HIS A 137 -1.86 -0.31 -5.50
N GLN A 138 -2.71 0.69 -5.31
CA GLN A 138 -2.45 1.84 -4.46
C GLN A 138 -3.72 2.14 -3.66
N MET A 139 -3.53 2.46 -2.38
CA MET A 139 -4.62 2.82 -1.47
C MET A 139 -4.30 4.17 -0.83
N GLY A 140 -5.34 4.96 -0.58
CA GLY A 140 -5.17 6.16 0.23
C GLY A 140 -6.43 6.93 0.54
N ASN A 141 -6.23 8.01 1.28
CA ASN A 141 -7.30 8.79 1.86
C ASN A 141 -7.53 10.07 1.05
N ALA A 142 -8.52 10.02 0.15
CA ALA A 142 -8.98 11.18 -0.61
C ALA A 142 -9.85 12.17 0.19
N THR A 143 -10.17 11.85 1.45
CA THR A 143 -11.16 12.58 2.25
C THR A 143 -10.52 13.53 3.25
N SER A 144 -11.37 14.25 3.99
CA SER A 144 -10.96 15.19 5.04
C SER A 144 -10.89 14.58 6.44
N GLN A 145 -11.26 13.31 6.61
CA GLN A 145 -11.26 12.63 7.91
C GLN A 145 -10.26 11.47 7.92
N PRO A 146 -9.54 11.24 9.04
CA PRO A 146 -8.69 10.07 9.17
C PRO A 146 -9.53 8.80 9.27
N TYR A 147 -8.97 7.68 8.81
CA TYR A 147 -9.60 6.37 8.96
C TYR A 147 -8.55 5.27 9.20
N LEU A 148 -9.04 4.07 9.53
CA LEU A 148 -8.23 2.87 9.76
C LEU A 148 -8.52 1.81 8.70
N THR A 149 -7.56 0.92 8.47
CA THR A 149 -7.76 -0.32 7.73
C THR A 149 -7.08 -1.46 8.48
N LEU A 150 -7.66 -2.65 8.43
CA LEU A 150 -7.07 -3.89 8.97
C LEU A 150 -6.55 -4.70 7.79
N HIS A 151 -5.27 -5.03 7.81
CA HIS A 151 -4.63 -5.86 6.80
C HIS A 151 -4.16 -7.16 7.43
N LEU A 152 -4.38 -8.26 6.72
CA LEU A 152 -3.79 -9.55 7.03
C LEU A 152 -3.11 -10.10 5.78
N TYR A 153 -1.93 -10.67 5.98
CA TYR A 153 -1.12 -11.26 4.92
C TYR A 153 -0.54 -12.56 5.43
N GLY A 154 -0.50 -13.58 4.59
CA GLY A 154 0.11 -14.84 4.96
C GLY A 154 0.57 -15.66 3.77
N ALA A 155 1.25 -16.74 4.10
CA ALA A 155 1.79 -17.72 3.17
C ALA A 155 1.55 -19.12 3.72
N ASN A 156 1.30 -20.09 2.85
CA ASN A 156 1.05 -21.46 3.27
C ASN A 156 2.33 -22.20 3.66
N GLN A 157 3.45 -21.88 3.01
CA GLN A 157 4.73 -22.58 3.18
C GLN A 157 5.79 -21.77 3.92
N LEU A 158 5.77 -20.44 3.77
CA LEU A 158 6.74 -19.55 4.39
C LEU A 158 6.33 -19.27 5.85
N ASP A 159 7.28 -19.40 6.78
CA ASP A 159 7.06 -19.31 8.23
C ASP A 159 7.63 -18.05 8.88
N SER A 160 8.09 -17.09 8.07
CA SER A 160 8.60 -15.80 8.53
C SER A 160 8.60 -14.76 7.42
N CYS A 161 8.51 -13.48 7.78
CA CYS A 161 8.66 -12.35 6.86
C CYS A 161 7.71 -12.40 5.64
N VAL A 162 6.45 -12.78 5.85
CA VAL A 162 5.46 -12.94 4.77
C VAL A 162 5.17 -11.64 4.01
N THR A 163 5.44 -10.48 4.61
CA THR A 163 5.30 -9.17 3.93
C THR A 163 6.61 -8.61 3.38
N ALA A 164 7.70 -9.39 3.36
CA ALA A 164 8.96 -8.99 2.75
C ALA A 164 8.93 -9.17 1.22
N ASP A 165 9.90 -8.55 0.54
CA ASP A 165 10.08 -8.59 -0.91
C ASP A 165 8.91 -8.04 -1.72
N ALA A 166 8.20 -7.06 -1.15
CA ALA A 166 7.23 -6.27 -1.88
C ALA A 166 7.93 -5.43 -2.95
N LYS A 167 7.31 -5.33 -4.12
CA LYS A 167 7.74 -4.48 -5.22
C LYS A 167 7.02 -3.15 -5.13
N THR A 168 7.76 -2.06 -5.05
CA THR A 168 7.25 -0.69 -5.16
C THR A 168 7.61 -0.12 -6.53
N PHE A 169 6.62 0.42 -7.24
CA PHE A 169 6.80 0.99 -8.59
C PHE A 169 7.07 2.48 -8.49
N GLU A 170 8.30 2.88 -8.82
CA GLU A 170 8.81 4.24 -8.78
C GLU A 170 8.88 4.80 -10.20
N LEU A 171 7.72 5.25 -10.69
CA LEU A 171 7.53 5.64 -12.08
C LEU A 171 8.34 6.88 -12.47
N GLU A 172 8.61 7.79 -11.51
CA GLU A 172 9.44 8.99 -11.71
C GLU A 172 10.92 8.67 -11.93
N PHE A 173 11.35 7.47 -11.53
CA PHE A 173 12.70 6.95 -11.76
C PHE A 173 12.75 5.83 -12.80
N GLY A 174 11.60 5.42 -13.35
CA GLY A 174 11.51 4.33 -14.32
C GLY A 174 11.98 2.98 -13.75
N ARG A 175 11.75 2.73 -12.46
CA ARG A 175 12.26 1.53 -11.78
C ARG A 175 11.25 0.89 -10.83
N VAL A 176 11.49 -0.37 -10.52
CA VAL A 176 10.81 -1.13 -9.47
C VAL A 176 11.81 -1.37 -8.34
N ALA A 177 11.47 -0.94 -7.13
CA ALA A 177 12.25 -1.19 -5.92
C ALA A 177 11.73 -2.45 -5.22
N HIS A 178 12.63 -3.39 -4.92
CA HIS A 178 12.34 -4.47 -3.98
C HIS A 178 12.51 -3.95 -2.56
N THR A 179 11.45 -4.08 -1.79
CA THR A 179 11.27 -3.44 -0.49
C THR A 179 10.82 -4.41 0.57
N THR A 180 11.22 -4.15 1.81
CA THR A 180 10.64 -4.76 3.00
C THR A 180 10.14 -3.64 3.92
N GLY A 181 8.92 -3.79 4.44
CA GLY A 181 8.31 -2.81 5.35
C GLY A 181 7.04 -2.19 4.78
N GLY A 182 6.86 -0.89 5.02
CA GLY A 182 5.70 -0.15 4.50
C GLY A 182 5.87 0.21 3.02
N ALA A 183 4.78 0.17 2.26
CA ALA A 183 4.74 0.63 0.87
C ALA A 183 4.66 2.16 0.82
N PHE A 184 5.80 2.81 1.06
CA PHE A 184 5.93 4.26 1.13
C PHE A 184 6.52 4.82 -0.16
N PHE A 185 6.25 6.10 -0.45
CA PHE A 185 6.84 6.80 -1.60
C PHE A 185 8.37 6.96 -1.52
N ASP A 186 8.96 7.00 -0.32
CA ASP A 186 10.39 7.26 -0.13
C ASP A 186 11.00 6.26 0.87
N VAL A 187 10.91 4.96 0.55
CA VAL A 187 11.60 3.92 1.32
C VAL A 187 13.12 4.15 1.19
N GLN A 188 13.84 4.15 2.31
CA GLN A 188 15.30 4.28 2.32
C GLN A 188 15.96 2.93 2.61
N GLU A 189 17.25 2.82 2.30
CA GLU A 189 18.08 1.72 2.81
C GLU A 189 18.03 1.67 4.36
N PRO A 190 18.04 0.47 4.97
CA PRO A 190 18.19 -0.86 4.36
C PRO A 190 16.86 -1.46 3.85
N GLY A 191 15.77 -0.69 3.83
CA GLY A 191 14.45 -1.15 3.41
C GLY A 191 14.34 -1.44 1.91
N ILE A 192 15.22 -0.86 1.09
CA ILE A 192 15.44 -1.23 -0.33
C ILE A 192 16.75 -2.00 -0.43
N TYR A 193 16.77 -3.07 -1.23
CA TYR A 193 17.98 -3.87 -1.47
C TYR A 193 18.18 -4.28 -2.93
N ARG A 194 17.22 -4.04 -3.82
CA ARG A 194 17.35 -4.33 -5.25
C ARG A 194 16.44 -3.42 -6.07
N PHE A 195 16.91 -3.08 -7.28
CA PHE A 195 16.11 -2.41 -8.30
C PHE A 195 15.97 -3.29 -9.55
N GLU A 196 14.84 -3.13 -10.24
CA GLU A 196 14.57 -3.63 -11.58
C GLU A 196 14.12 -2.45 -12.46
N GLU A 197 14.27 -2.56 -13.78
CA GLU A 197 13.70 -1.58 -14.71
C GLU A 197 12.17 -1.72 -14.73
N ALA A 198 11.44 -0.60 -14.64
CA ALA A 198 9.99 -0.63 -14.71
C ALA A 198 9.53 -0.56 -16.18
N LEU A 199 8.43 -1.25 -16.47
CA LEU A 199 7.68 -0.99 -17.69
C LEU A 199 7.17 0.46 -17.69
N PRO A 200 7.03 1.10 -18.86
CA PRO A 200 6.43 2.42 -18.94
C PRO A 200 5.01 2.38 -18.38
N ALA A 201 4.57 3.49 -17.79
CA ALA A 201 3.16 3.70 -17.46
C ALA A 201 2.49 4.58 -18.52
N SER A 202 1.20 4.38 -18.73
CA SER A 202 0.39 5.27 -19.55
C SER A 202 0.37 6.69 -19.00
N ASP A 203 -0.05 7.65 -19.84
CA ASP A 203 -0.12 9.05 -19.41
C ASP A 203 -1.16 9.26 -18.31
N GLU A 204 -2.25 8.49 -18.32
CA GLU A 204 -3.27 8.55 -17.26
C GLU A 204 -2.72 8.06 -15.92
N VAL A 205 -2.06 6.90 -15.92
CA VAL A 205 -1.41 6.35 -14.72
C VAL A 205 -0.33 7.30 -14.22
N PHE A 206 0.54 7.80 -15.11
CA PHE A 206 1.63 8.68 -14.71
C PHE A 206 1.12 10.03 -14.18
N LEU A 207 0.08 10.61 -14.79
CA LEU A 207 -0.52 11.85 -14.32
C LEU A 207 -1.10 11.70 -12.91
N HIS A 208 -1.83 10.61 -12.66
CA HIS A 208 -2.38 10.31 -11.35
C HIS A 208 -1.29 10.12 -10.30
N TYR A 209 -0.31 9.26 -10.62
CA TYR A 209 0.85 8.99 -9.79
C TYR A 209 1.59 10.28 -9.42
N ALA A 210 1.89 11.12 -10.41
CA ALA A 210 2.62 12.37 -10.22
C ALA A 210 1.84 13.37 -9.34
N ALA A 211 0.51 13.42 -9.46
CA ALA A 211 -0.31 14.27 -8.60
C ALA A 211 -0.23 13.85 -7.12
N LEU A 212 -0.26 12.53 -6.85
CA LEU A 212 -0.12 12.00 -5.50
C LEU A 212 1.30 12.19 -4.94
N LEU A 213 2.32 11.94 -5.76
CA LEU A 213 3.72 12.12 -5.39
C LEU A 213 4.06 13.59 -5.12
N MET A 214 3.53 14.52 -5.92
CA MET A 214 3.70 15.96 -5.69
C MET A 214 3.09 16.41 -4.36
N ARG A 215 1.92 15.86 -3.98
CA ARG A 215 1.32 16.08 -2.66
C ARG A 215 2.21 15.52 -1.54
N TYR A 216 2.79 14.34 -1.73
CA TYR A 216 3.76 13.79 -0.80
C TYR A 216 4.97 14.73 -0.63
N TYR A 217 5.60 15.17 -1.71
CA TYR A 217 6.73 16.10 -1.67
C TYR A 217 6.37 17.47 -1.07
N HIS A 218 5.12 17.92 -1.16
CA HIS A 218 4.67 19.15 -0.50
C HIS A 218 4.63 19.03 1.01
N ARG A 219 4.35 17.83 1.55
CA ARG A 219 4.36 17.58 3.00
C ARG A 219 5.75 17.44 3.61
N GLN A 220 6.77 17.17 2.79
CA GLN A 220 8.14 17.01 3.27
C GLN A 220 8.82 18.36 3.56
N PRO A 221 9.88 18.39 4.39
CA PRO A 221 10.76 19.55 4.48
C PRO A 221 11.29 19.93 3.10
N GLN A 222 11.18 21.21 2.73
CA GLN A 222 11.53 21.71 1.38
C GLN A 222 13.04 21.88 1.24
N THR A 223 13.76 20.76 1.27
CA THR A 223 15.21 20.68 1.03
C THR A 223 15.53 20.76 -0.46
N ASP A 224 16.80 21.01 -0.81
CA ASP A 224 17.26 21.00 -2.20
C ASP A 224 16.94 19.68 -2.92
N ARG A 225 17.02 18.54 -2.21
CA ARG A 225 16.61 17.22 -2.73
C ARG A 225 15.12 17.23 -3.13
N ILE A 226 14.23 17.66 -2.24
CA ILE A 226 12.78 17.68 -2.51
C ILE A 226 12.45 18.66 -3.64
N LEU A 227 13.10 19.82 -3.68
CA LEU A 227 12.90 20.80 -4.76
C LEU A 227 13.37 20.25 -6.13
N ALA A 228 14.49 19.51 -6.15
CA ALA A 228 14.98 18.85 -7.36
C ALA A 228 14.02 17.74 -7.83
N LEU A 229 13.52 16.90 -6.92
CA LEU A 229 12.53 15.86 -7.23
C LEU A 229 11.24 16.45 -7.80
N LYS A 230 10.73 17.54 -7.21
CA LYS A 230 9.56 18.26 -7.73
C LYS A 230 9.80 18.79 -9.14
N ARG A 231 10.97 19.38 -9.40
CA ARG A 231 11.31 19.90 -10.74
C ARG A 231 11.37 18.78 -11.76
N SER A 232 12.06 17.69 -11.45
CA SER A 232 12.13 16.50 -12.31
C SER A 232 10.73 15.97 -12.64
N LEU A 233 9.85 15.84 -11.64
CA LEU A 233 8.48 15.37 -11.84
C LEU A 233 7.66 16.31 -12.74
N CYS A 234 7.81 17.63 -12.58
CA CYS A 234 7.19 18.61 -13.47
C CYS A 234 7.71 18.52 -14.92
N ASP A 235 9.01 18.34 -15.10
CA ASP A 235 9.62 18.22 -16.43
C ASP A 235 9.13 16.94 -17.14
N GLN A 236 9.01 15.83 -16.40
CA GLN A 236 8.44 14.57 -16.92
C GLN A 236 6.96 14.71 -17.30
N LEU A 237 6.16 15.40 -16.49
CA LEU A 237 4.77 15.71 -16.82
C LEU A 237 4.67 16.58 -18.08
N ALA A 238 5.51 17.61 -18.19
CA ALA A 238 5.53 18.49 -19.36
C ALA A 238 5.92 17.72 -20.63
N ALA A 239 6.90 16.83 -20.54
CA ALA A 239 7.36 16.01 -21.67
C ALA A 239 6.29 15.02 -22.17
N ARG A 240 5.43 14.51 -21.27
CA ARG A 240 4.31 13.62 -21.62
C ARG A 240 3.11 14.38 -22.18
N LEU A 241 2.74 15.50 -21.56
CA LEU A 241 1.49 16.20 -21.87
C LEU A 241 1.62 17.22 -23.01
N LEU A 242 2.83 17.74 -23.28
CA LEU A 242 3.04 18.75 -24.31
C LEU A 242 3.61 18.12 -25.58
N PRO A 243 3.09 18.47 -26.77
CA PRO A 243 3.65 17.98 -28.01
C PRO A 243 5.11 18.48 -28.17
N PRO A 244 6.00 17.73 -28.87
CA PRO A 244 7.42 18.06 -28.99
C PRO A 244 7.72 19.49 -29.48
N LYS A 245 6.81 20.11 -30.23
CA LYS A 245 6.96 21.47 -30.78
C LYS A 245 6.78 22.58 -29.74
N ALA A 246 6.15 22.32 -28.59
CA ALA A 246 5.95 23.35 -27.54
C ALA A 246 7.25 23.77 -26.85
N PHE A 247 8.30 22.94 -26.88
CA PHE A 247 9.60 23.22 -26.27
C PHE A 247 10.58 23.98 -27.18
N ALA A 248 10.23 24.17 -28.47
CA ALA A 248 11.12 24.81 -29.45
C ALA A 248 10.98 26.35 -29.49
N GLU A 249 9.88 26.91 -29.02
CA GLU A 249 9.59 28.35 -29.12
C GLU A 249 9.98 29.17 -27.88
N LEU A 250 10.60 28.53 -26.87
CA LEU A 250 11.00 29.16 -25.61
C LEU A 250 12.53 29.21 -25.39
N ARG A 251 13.33 29.13 -26.46
CA ARG A 251 14.78 29.38 -26.42
C ARG A 251 15.16 30.66 -27.14
#